data_AF-A0A2V6ZN37-F1
#
_entry.id   AF-A0A2V6ZN37-F1
#
_cell.length_a   1.000
_cell.length_b   1.000
_cell.length_c   1.000
_cell.angle_alpha   90.00
_cell.angle_beta   90.00
_cell.angle_gamma   90.00
#
_symmetry.space_group_name_H-M   'P 1'
#
loop_
_entity.id
_entity.type
_entity.pdbx_description
1 polymer ?
#
loop_
_entity_poly.entity_id
_entity_poly.type
_entity_poly.pdbx_seq_one_letter_code
_entity_poly.pdbx_strand_id
1 'polypeptide(L)'
;MNQPAKATTVTIIGAGLGGIALVANLGLLGYRLRLHDRDEARIARVRERGGLDVEGLAKGFAPLELVTPQLAPAVDGADVIVVVTGSH
;
A
#
# COMPACT_ATOMS: atom_id res chain seq x y z
N MET A 1 4.53 31.61 -3.96
CA MET A 1 3.56 30.54 -4.24
C MET A 1 4.11 29.27 -3.61
N ASN A 2 3.59 28.86 -2.45
CA ASN A 2 4.01 27.60 -1.84
C ASN A 2 3.43 26.46 -2.68
N GLN A 3 4.30 25.72 -3.37
CA GLN A 3 3.90 24.39 -3.85
C GLN A 3 3.46 23.57 -2.63
N PRO A 4 2.33 22.86 -2.68
CA PRO A 4 2.03 21.87 -1.64
C PRO A 4 3.18 20.87 -1.60
N ALA A 5 3.61 20.48 -0.40
CA ALA A 5 4.64 19.45 -0.25
C ALA A 5 4.26 18.22 -1.08
N LYS A 6 5.21 17.68 -1.85
CA LYS A 6 5.01 16.45 -2.65
C LYS A 6 4.40 15.39 -1.74
N ALA A 7 3.26 14.81 -2.12
CA ALA A 7 2.65 13.71 -1.37
C ALA A 7 3.59 12.49 -1.39
N THR A 8 4.04 12.07 -0.20
CA THR A 8 4.98 10.94 -0.05
C THR A 8 4.37 9.65 -0.58
N THR A 9 5.05 9.03 -1.54
CA THR A 9 4.66 7.74 -2.13
C THR A 9 5.37 6.60 -1.40
N VAL A 10 4.59 5.69 -0.84
CA VAL A 10 5.09 4.54 -0.07
C VAL A 10 4.70 3.25 -0.78
N THR A 11 5.69 2.42 -1.07
CA THR A 11 5.48 1.06 -1.59
C THR A 11 5.64 0.05 -0.48
N ILE A 12 4.59 -0.74 -0.24
CA ILE A 12 4.61 -1.87 0.70
C ILE A 12 4.84 -3.15 -0.10
N ILE A 13 5.90 -3.89 0.22
CA ILE A 13 6.24 -5.18 -0.37
C ILE A 13 5.85 -6.27 0.62
N GLY A 14 4.82 -7.04 0.28
CA GLY A 14 4.20 -8.09 1.08
C GLY A 14 2.77 -7.73 1.48
N ALA A 15 1.80 -8.56 1.08
CA ALA A 15 0.38 -8.49 1.40
C ALA A 15 -0.02 -9.51 2.49
N GLY A 16 0.92 -9.82 3.39
CA GLY A 16 0.62 -10.51 4.66
C GLY A 16 -0.03 -9.56 5.68
N LEU A 17 -0.35 -10.07 6.87
CA LEU A 17 -1.02 -9.29 7.93
C LEU A 17 -0.30 -7.98 8.25
N GLY A 18 1.04 -7.99 8.36
CA GLY A 18 1.81 -6.78 8.64
C GLY A 18 1.72 -5.74 7.52
N GLY A 19 1.82 -6.18 6.25
CA GLY A 19 1.70 -5.28 5.12
C GLY A 19 0.30 -4.68 4.97
N ILE A 20 -0.74 -5.49 5.15
CA ILE A 20 -2.14 -5.03 5.14
C ILE A 20 -2.41 -4.03 6.28
N ALA A 21 -1.86 -4.28 7.48
CA ALA A 21 -1.98 -3.35 8.60
C ALA A 21 -1.29 -2.00 8.31
N LEU A 22 -0.13 -2.01 7.66
CA LEU A 22 0.53 -0.77 7.23
C LEU A 22 -0.27 -0.03 6.17
N VAL A 23 -0.84 -0.74 5.20
CA VAL A 23 -1.71 -0.11 4.19
C VAL A 23 -2.91 0.55 4.85
N ALA A 24 -3.59 -0.14 5.76
CA ALA A 24 -4.71 0.42 6.51
C ALA A 24 -4.31 1.69 7.27
N ASN A 25 -3.23 1.63 8.05
CA ASN A 25 -2.79 2.77 8.86
C ASN A 25 -2.30 3.96 8.03
N LEU A 26 -1.38 3.73 7.09
CA LEU A 26 -0.80 4.80 6.27
C LEU A 26 -1.82 5.36 5.27
N GLY A 27 -2.74 4.54 4.77
CA GLY A 27 -3.77 5.00 3.84
C GLY A 27 -4.75 5.94 4.52
N LEU A 28 -5.14 5.65 5.77
CA LEU A 28 -5.96 6.55 6.58
C LEU A 28 -5.24 7.86 6.95
N LEU A 29 -3.91 7.85 7.02
CA LEU A 29 -3.09 9.05 7.22
C LEU A 29 -2.87 9.87 5.92
N GLY A 30 -3.36 9.40 4.77
CA GLY A 30 -3.33 10.12 3.51
C GLY A 30 -2.05 9.97 2.68
N TYR A 31 -1.21 8.97 2.97
CA TYR A 31 -0.06 8.65 2.12
C TYR A 31 -0.50 8.06 0.77
N ARG A 32 0.28 8.29 -0.29
CA ARG A 32 0.06 7.61 -1.58
C ARG A 32 0.64 6.21 -1.49
N LEU A 33 -0.23 5.21 -1.49
CA LEU A 33 0.19 3.84 -1.23
C LEU A 33 0.19 2.96 -2.47
N ARG A 34 1.24 2.14 -2.58
CA ARG A 34 1.32 1.02 -3.52
C ARG A 34 1.51 -0.27 -2.75
N LEU A 35 0.90 -1.35 -3.24
CA LEU A 35 1.04 -2.68 -2.65
C LEU A 35 1.58 -3.65 -3.70
N HIS A 36 2.63 -4.36 -3.32
CA HIS A 36 3.19 -5.44 -4.10
C HIS A 36 3.15 -6.74 -3.31
N ASP A 37 2.74 -7.83 -3.96
CA ASP A 37 2.99 -9.19 -3.51
C ASP A 37 3.10 -10.10 -4.73
N ARG A 38 4.02 -11.06 -4.71
CA ARG A 38 4.18 -12.06 -5.78
C ARG A 38 2.99 -13.02 -5.86
N ASP A 39 2.27 -13.19 -4.75
CA ASP A 39 1.09 -14.05 -4.67
C ASP A 39 -0.15 -13.26 -5.11
N GLU A 40 -0.47 -13.39 -6.39
CA GLU A 40 -1.61 -12.74 -7.04
C GLU A 40 -2.93 -12.96 -6.28
N ALA A 41 -3.12 -14.15 -5.69
CA ALA A 41 -4.34 -14.48 -4.96
C ALA A 41 -4.52 -13.62 -3.69
N ARG A 42 -3.44 -13.11 -3.09
CA ARG A 42 -3.50 -12.20 -1.93
C ARG A 42 -3.93 -10.79 -2.30
N ILE A 43 -3.53 -10.34 -3.49
CA ILE A 43 -3.69 -8.94 -3.90
C ILE A 43 -4.86 -8.71 -4.86
N ALA A 44 -5.40 -9.75 -5.50
CA ALA A 44 -6.48 -9.63 -6.48
C ALA A 44 -7.69 -8.85 -5.95
N ARG A 45 -8.23 -9.24 -4.77
CA ARG A 45 -9.39 -8.56 -4.17
C ARG A 45 -9.09 -7.11 -3.79
N VAL A 46 -7.90 -6.86 -3.27
CA VAL A 46 -7.46 -5.51 -2.88
C VAL A 46 -7.32 -4.61 -4.11
N ARG A 47 -6.79 -5.16 -5.21
CA ARG A 47 -6.68 -4.48 -6.50
C ARG A 47 -8.05 -4.16 -7.10
N GLU A 48 -8.97 -5.13 -7.12
CA GLU A 48 -10.34 -4.93 -7.60
C GLU A 48 -11.08 -3.85 -6.80
N ARG A 49 -10.83 -3.78 -5.48
CA ARG A 49 -11.40 -2.75 -4.62
C ARG A 49 -10.70 -1.38 -4.74
N GLY A 50 -9.45 -1.36 -5.18
CA GLY A 50 -8.61 -0.15 -5.23
C GLY A 50 -8.15 0.35 -3.85
N GLY A 51 -8.18 -0.50 -2.82
CA GLY A 51 -7.91 -0.11 -1.44
C GLY A 51 -8.48 -1.08 -0.41
N LEU A 52 -8.47 -0.66 0.86
CA LEU A 52 -8.98 -1.43 2.00
C LEU A 52 -10.09 -0.66 2.72
N ASP A 53 -11.18 -1.35 3.05
CA ASP A 53 -12.08 -0.92 4.12
C ASP A 53 -11.41 -1.21 5.47
N VAL A 54 -11.32 -0.18 6.32
CA VAL A 54 -10.74 -0.30 7.65
C VAL A 54 -11.84 -0.18 8.69
N GLU A 55 -11.86 -1.13 9.62
CA GLU A 55 -12.82 -1.20 10.73
C GLU A 55 -12.11 -1.39 12.07
N GLY A 56 -12.81 -1.11 13.17
CA GLY A 56 -12.31 -1.23 14.54
C GLY A 56 -12.00 0.12 15.17
N LEU A 57 -10.80 0.25 15.75
CA LEU A 57 -10.36 1.46 16.47
C LEU A 57 -10.26 2.69 15.54
N ALA A 58 -9.78 2.46 14.31
CA ALA A 58 -9.86 3.43 13.22
C ALA A 58 -10.88 2.92 12.19
N LYS A 59 -11.54 3.85 11.50
CA LYS A 59 -12.54 3.52 10.47
C LYS A 59 -12.36 4.40 9.25
N GLY A 60 -12.55 3.84 8.07
CA GLY A 60 -12.51 4.59 6.82
C GLY A 60 -12.06 3.71 5.65
N PHE A 61 -11.66 4.36 4.57
CA PHE A 61 -11.12 3.70 3.38
C PHE A 61 -9.66 4.10 3.17
N ALA A 62 -8.78 3.12 3.03
CA ALA A 62 -7.37 3.30 2.74
C ALA A 62 -7.12 3.03 1.24
N PRO A 63 -7.01 4.07 0.40
CA PRO A 63 -6.86 3.91 -1.04
C PRO A 63 -5.46 3.42 -1.42
N LEU A 64 -5.39 2.64 -2.51
CA LEU A 64 -4.15 2.20 -3.14
C LEU A 64 -4.11 2.71 -4.59
N GLU A 65 -3.02 3.38 -4.97
CA GLU A 65 -2.87 3.88 -6.34
C GLU A 65 -2.41 2.78 -7.32
N LEU A 66 -1.73 1.76 -6.80
CA LEU A 66 -1.24 0.62 -7.57
C LEU A 66 -1.20 -0.62 -6.68
N VAL A 67 -1.72 -1.72 -7.20
CA VAL A 67 -1.61 -3.04 -6.60
C VAL A 67 -1.13 -4.01 -7.69
N THR A 68 0.04 -4.61 -7.52
CA THR A 68 0.71 -5.31 -8.62
C THR A 68 1.63 -6.44 -8.14
N PRO A 69 1.68 -7.59 -8.84
CA PRO A 69 2.68 -8.61 -8.56
C PRO A 69 4.03 -8.32 -9.25
N GLN A 70 4.16 -7.21 -9.98
CA GLN A 70 5.40 -6.79 -10.61
C GLN A 70 6.15 -5.80 -9.71
N LEU A 71 7.39 -6.13 -9.35
CA LEU A 71 8.17 -5.28 -8.44
C LEU A 71 8.56 -3.94 -9.07
N ALA A 72 9.02 -3.95 -10.32
CA ALA A 72 9.49 -2.76 -11.03
C ALA A 72 8.47 -1.60 -11.03
N PRO A 73 7.21 -1.77 -11.48
CA PRO A 73 6.23 -0.68 -11.43
C PRO A 73 5.81 -0.32 -10.00
N ALA A 74 5.90 -1.25 -9.03
CA ALA A 74 5.60 -0.92 -7.65
C ALA A 74 6.57 0.14 -7.11
N VAL A 75 7.88 -0.06 -7.31
CA VAL A 75 8.92 0.77 -6.69
C VAL A 75 9.31 2.01 -7.50
N ASP A 76 8.92 2.09 -8.77
CA ASP A 76 9.33 3.18 -9.67
C ASP A 76 8.87 4.56 -9.15
N GLY A 77 9.81 5.41 -8.77
CA GLY A 77 9.54 6.74 -8.22
C GLY A 77 8.95 6.76 -6.81
N ALA A 78 8.97 5.64 -6.07
CA ALA A 78 8.57 5.60 -4.66
C ALA A 78 9.57 6.40 -3.79
N ASP A 79 9.07 7.17 -2.84
CA ASP A 79 9.90 7.90 -1.87
C ASP A 79 10.37 6.97 -0.74
N VAL A 80 9.52 6.00 -0.37
CA VAL A 80 9.80 5.00 0.66
C VAL A 80 9.37 3.62 0.18
N ILE A 81 10.21 2.61 0.42
CA ILE A 81 9.89 1.20 0.19
C ILE A 81 9.96 0.49 1.55
N VAL A 82 8.87 -0.14 1.95
CA VAL A 82 8.79 -0.92 3.20
C VAL A 82 8.64 -2.39 2.83
N VAL A 83 9.63 -3.19 3.23
CA VAL A 83 9.64 -4.63 2.97
C VAL A 83 9.07 -5.35 4.19
N VAL A 84 7.94 -6.03 3.99
CA VAL A 84 7.17 -6.73 5.04
C VAL A 84 6.87 -8.15 4.56
N THR A 85 7.94 -8.91 4.34
CA THR A 85 7.89 -10.31 3.92
C THR A 85 8.14 -11.25 5.08
N GLY A 86 7.80 -12.53 4.91
CA GLY A 86 8.25 -13.57 5.83
C GLY A 86 9.79 -13.67 5.83
N SER A 87 10.36 -14.17 6.93
CA SER A 87 11.81 -14.26 7.18
C SER A 87 12.48 -15.52 6.60
N HIS A 88 11.80 -16.28 5.76
CA HIS A 88 12.25 -17.60 5.27
C HIS A 88 12.45 -17.60 3.76
#